data_AF-A0AAD3DRT2-F1
#
_entry.id   AF-A0AAD3DRT2-F1
#
_cell.length_a   1.000
_cell.length_b   1.000
_cell.length_c   1.000
_cell.angle_alpha   90.00
_cell.angle_beta   90.00
_cell.angle_gamma   90.00
#
_symmetry.space_group_name_H-M   'P 1'
#
loop_
_entity.id
_entity.type
_entity.pdbx_description
1 polymer ?
#
loop_
_entity_poly.entity_id
_entity_poly.type
_entity_poly.pdbx_seq_one_letter_code
_entity_poly.pdbx_strand_id
1 'polypeptide(L)'
;QGQRQQGQQEQQGQEQQGVPGVSAWMLECAAGSGNLELLRWLAARAADCGAWSAAVFSRAAHAGCEEVLEWLAGQGCPIAQGEQGRGYYLAAVRGDLATLRCLKRLGYPWGRYGRVFTSSVRQPAPLAALQCLLEEGCPVDWGQAVAAAAEEAEGAGEESEKRRTLEWLTRQLPK
;
A
#
# COMPACT_ATOMS: atom_id res chain seq x y z
N GLN A 1 42.32 20.58 -41.45
CA GLN A 1 41.23 19.64 -41.04
C GLN A 1 41.37 19.27 -39.56
N GLY A 2 41.54 20.24 -38.65
CA GLY A 2 41.92 19.96 -37.25
C GLY A 2 40.96 20.46 -36.17
N GLN A 3 39.86 21.14 -36.54
CA GLN A 3 38.98 21.80 -35.56
C GLN A 3 37.64 21.10 -35.31
N ARG A 4 37.30 20.05 -36.07
CA ARG A 4 36.04 19.31 -35.86
C ARG A 4 36.12 18.18 -34.84
N GLN A 5 37.31 17.78 -34.41
CA GLN A 5 37.49 16.69 -33.43
C GLN A 5 37.55 17.18 -31.97
N GLN A 6 37.77 18.47 -31.72
CA GLN A 6 37.78 19.02 -30.36
C GLN A 6 36.36 19.20 -29.77
N GLY A 7 35.34 19.45 -30.60
CA GLY A 7 33.96 19.63 -30.13
C GLY A 7 33.21 18.35 -29.73
N GLN A 8 33.75 17.16 -30.00
CA GLN A 8 33.12 15.88 -29.66
C GLN A 8 33.67 15.25 -28.36
N GLN A 9 34.84 15.68 -27.87
CA GLN A 9 35.40 15.16 -26.62
C GLN A 9 34.90 15.93 -25.37
N GLU A 10 34.45 17.17 -25.51
CA GLU A 10 33.96 17.97 -24.37
C GLU A 10 32.54 17.60 -23.91
N GLN A 11 31.76 16.88 -24.72
CA GLN A 11 30.42 16.41 -24.32
C GLN A 11 30.44 15.10 -23.49
N GLN A 12 31.57 14.38 -23.43
CA GLN A 12 31.68 13.16 -22.61
C GLN A 12 32.03 13.43 -21.14
N GLY A 13 32.17 14.70 -20.74
CA GLY A 13 32.57 15.10 -19.38
C GLY A 13 31.42 15.50 -18.44
N GLN A 14 30.15 15.43 -18.84
CA GLN A 14 29.03 15.95 -18.04
C GLN A 14 28.07 14.92 -17.44
N GLU A 15 28.22 13.62 -17.71
CA GLU A 15 27.26 12.60 -17.23
C GLU A 15 27.60 11.93 -15.89
N GLN A 16 28.68 12.32 -15.22
CA GLN A 16 29.05 11.76 -13.91
C GLN A 16 29.00 12.80 -12.79
N GLN A 17 27.95 13.62 -12.75
CA GLN A 17 27.54 14.18 -11.46
C GLN A 17 27.02 13.03 -10.60
N GLY A 18 27.93 12.43 -9.82
CA GLY A 18 27.63 11.52 -8.74
C GLY A 18 26.70 12.23 -7.76
N VAL A 19 25.40 12.03 -7.97
CA VAL A 19 24.36 12.46 -7.04
C VAL A 19 24.60 11.72 -5.73
N PRO A 20 24.53 12.39 -4.56
CA PRO A 20 24.73 11.75 -3.27
C PRO A 20 23.93 10.44 -3.22
N GLY A 21 24.62 9.36 -2.81
CA GLY A 21 24.17 7.98 -2.96
C GLY A 21 22.69 7.81 -2.63
N VAL A 22 21.95 7.24 -3.59
CA VAL A 22 20.51 7.00 -3.41
C VAL A 22 20.32 6.17 -2.14
N SER A 23 19.66 6.76 -1.15
CA SER A 23 19.41 6.10 0.14
C SER A 23 18.09 5.32 0.10
N ALA A 24 17.97 4.31 0.96
CA ALA A 24 16.72 3.55 1.12
C ALA A 24 15.51 4.46 1.43
N TRP A 25 15.74 5.54 2.19
CA TRP A 25 14.71 6.55 2.48
C TRP A 25 14.21 7.28 1.22
N MET A 26 15.08 7.57 0.25
CA MET A 26 14.66 8.21 -1.00
C MET A 26 13.74 7.27 -1.82
N LEU A 27 14.06 5.98 -1.85
CA LEU A 27 13.20 4.96 -2.48
C LEU A 27 11.86 4.83 -1.74
N GLU A 28 11.86 4.83 -0.41
CA GLU A 28 10.64 4.85 0.40
C GLU A 28 9.75 6.07 0.10
N CYS A 29 10.34 7.26 0.00
CA CYS A 29 9.61 8.49 -0.33
C CYS A 29 9.04 8.46 -1.76
N ALA A 30 9.80 7.97 -2.73
CA ALA A 30 9.33 7.84 -4.11
C ALA A 30 8.22 6.78 -4.25
N ALA A 31 8.35 5.65 -3.55
CA ALA A 31 7.29 4.65 -3.49
C ALA A 31 6.03 5.22 -2.81
N GLY A 32 6.22 5.97 -1.72
CA GLY A 32 5.12 6.62 -0.98
C GLY A 32 4.44 7.77 -1.73
N SER A 33 5.08 8.35 -2.76
CA SER A 33 4.45 9.35 -3.61
C SER A 33 3.59 8.74 -4.73
N GLY A 34 3.72 7.44 -4.98
CA GLY A 34 3.06 6.76 -6.10
C GLY A 34 3.63 7.12 -7.47
N ASN A 35 4.75 7.85 -7.55
CA ASN A 35 5.36 8.24 -8.81
C ASN A 35 6.33 7.15 -9.31
N LEU A 36 5.83 6.28 -10.18
CA LEU A 36 6.62 5.17 -10.72
C LEU A 36 7.85 5.63 -11.50
N GLU A 37 7.75 6.69 -12.28
CA GLU A 37 8.87 7.20 -13.08
C GLU A 37 10.00 7.74 -12.20
N LEU A 38 9.66 8.47 -11.13
CA LEU A 38 10.63 8.90 -10.13
C LEU A 38 11.28 7.70 -9.43
N LEU A 39 10.48 6.68 -9.07
CA LEU A 39 10.98 5.49 -8.41
C LEU A 39 11.93 4.69 -9.33
N ARG A 40 11.59 4.52 -10.61
CA ARG A 40 12.44 3.89 -11.63
C ARG A 40 13.75 4.67 -11.80
N TRP A 41 13.66 5.99 -11.89
CA TRP A 41 14.83 6.85 -12.03
C TRP A 41 15.78 6.74 -10.83
N LEU A 42 15.25 6.71 -9.60
CA LEU A 42 16.05 6.51 -8.39
C LEU A 42 16.62 5.09 -8.32
N ALA A 43 15.83 4.07 -8.66
CA ALA A 43 16.25 2.68 -8.63
C ALA A 43 17.39 2.39 -9.61
N ALA A 44 17.35 2.95 -10.82
CA ALA A 44 18.42 2.83 -11.81
C ALA A 44 19.77 3.39 -11.30
N ARG A 45 19.73 4.33 -10.35
CA ARG A 45 20.90 4.98 -9.75
C ARG A 45 21.29 4.37 -8.40
N ALA A 46 20.53 3.38 -7.93
CA ALA A 46 20.76 2.63 -6.71
C ALA A 46 21.33 1.22 -7.00
N ALA A 47 21.93 1.01 -8.18
CA ALA A 47 22.33 -0.31 -8.71
C ALA A 47 23.22 -1.15 -7.78
N ASP A 48 23.95 -0.51 -6.86
CA ASP A 48 24.84 -1.18 -5.89
C ASP A 48 24.20 -1.37 -4.51
N CYS A 49 22.99 -0.84 -4.33
CA CYS A 49 22.28 -0.87 -3.08
C CYS A 49 21.30 -2.03 -3.15
N GLY A 50 21.50 -3.08 -2.34
CA GLY A 50 20.45 -4.06 -2.01
C GLY A 50 19.30 -3.42 -1.22
N ALA A 51 18.74 -2.32 -1.76
CA ALA A 51 17.95 -1.30 -1.07
C ALA A 51 16.45 -1.53 -1.15
N TRP A 52 16.01 -2.62 -1.77
CA TRP A 52 14.63 -3.04 -1.66
C TRP A 52 14.38 -3.56 -0.25
N SER A 53 13.94 -2.66 0.61
CA SER A 53 13.45 -3.00 1.94
C SER A 53 11.95 -3.19 1.90
N ALA A 54 11.44 -3.98 2.85
CA ALA A 54 10.01 -4.11 3.10
C ALA A 54 9.31 -2.76 3.32
N ALA A 55 10.04 -1.75 3.81
CA ALA A 55 9.50 -0.41 4.01
C ALA A 55 9.13 0.25 2.67
N VAL A 56 9.90 0.05 1.60
CA VAL A 56 9.59 0.60 0.27
C VAL A 56 8.24 0.07 -0.22
N PHE A 57 8.03 -1.25 -0.15
CA PHE A 57 6.75 -1.86 -0.51
C PHE A 57 5.60 -1.36 0.38
N SER A 58 5.83 -1.24 1.70
CA SER A 58 4.82 -0.73 2.62
C SER A 58 4.42 0.72 2.32
N ARG A 59 5.36 1.57 1.88
CA ARG A 59 5.06 2.95 1.49
C ARG A 59 4.23 3.00 0.21
N ALA A 60 4.54 2.17 -0.78
CA ALA A 60 3.70 2.04 -1.98
C ALA A 60 2.29 1.55 -1.65
N ALA A 61 2.17 0.57 -0.74
CA ALA A 61 0.88 0.07 -0.26
C ALA A 61 0.08 1.16 0.45
N HIS A 62 0.76 2.00 1.25
CA HIS A 62 0.15 3.16 1.88
C HIS A 62 -0.24 4.25 0.88
N ALA A 63 0.46 4.38 -0.25
CA ALA A 63 0.12 5.31 -1.31
C ALA A 63 -1.16 4.87 -2.05
N GLY A 64 -1.41 3.56 -2.13
CA GLY A 64 -2.52 3.00 -2.91
C GLY A 64 -2.24 3.03 -4.42
N CYS A 65 -0.97 2.93 -4.80
CA CYS A 65 -0.56 2.96 -6.20
C CYS A 65 -0.27 1.54 -6.70
N GLU A 66 -1.22 0.95 -7.40
CA GLU A 66 -1.10 -0.40 -7.96
C GLU A 66 0.10 -0.54 -8.90
N GLU A 67 0.33 0.44 -9.75
CA GLU A 67 1.42 0.42 -10.74
C GLU A 67 2.79 0.32 -10.05
N VAL A 68 2.97 1.07 -8.96
CA VAL A 68 4.20 1.02 -8.14
C VAL A 68 4.30 -0.31 -7.40
N LEU A 69 3.20 -0.83 -6.85
CA LEU A 69 3.18 -2.11 -6.14
C LEU A 69 3.56 -3.28 -7.05
N GLU A 70 2.97 -3.34 -8.25
CA GLU A 70 3.27 -4.36 -9.25
C GLU A 70 4.71 -4.28 -9.71
N TRP A 71 5.19 -3.07 -10.00
CA TRP A 71 6.56 -2.89 -10.43
C TRP A 71 7.56 -3.30 -9.34
N LEU A 72 7.32 -2.90 -8.09
CA LEU A 72 8.16 -3.31 -6.95
C LEU A 72 8.17 -4.84 -6.76
N ALA A 73 7.01 -5.49 -6.89
CA ALA A 73 6.94 -6.95 -6.82
C ALA A 73 7.74 -7.61 -7.97
N GLY A 74 7.69 -7.04 -9.18
CA GLY A 74 8.48 -7.48 -10.33
C GLY A 74 9.99 -7.28 -10.15
N GLN A 75 10.42 -6.29 -9.35
CA GLN A 75 11.82 -6.10 -8.97
C GLN A 75 12.30 -7.06 -7.87
N GLY A 76 11.43 -7.94 -7.36
CA GLY A 76 11.76 -8.81 -6.23
C GLY A 76 11.83 -8.06 -4.89
N CYS A 77 11.18 -6.89 -4.79
CA CYS A 77 11.13 -6.15 -3.53
C CYS A 77 10.43 -6.99 -2.46
N PRO A 78 11.04 -7.18 -1.27
CA PRO A 78 10.47 -8.00 -0.23
C PRO A 78 9.15 -7.38 0.24
N ILE A 79 8.08 -8.16 0.17
CA ILE A 79 6.79 -7.75 0.68
C ILE A 79 6.85 -7.72 2.19
N ALA A 80 6.50 -6.57 2.79
CA ALA A 80 6.52 -6.39 4.23
C ALA A 80 5.68 -7.45 4.94
N GLN A 81 6.35 -8.26 5.76
CA GLN A 81 5.70 -9.24 6.65
C GLN A 81 5.23 -8.60 7.98
N GLY A 82 5.32 -7.27 8.09
CA GLY A 82 5.01 -6.54 9.32
C GLY A 82 3.58 -6.79 9.80
N GLU A 83 3.46 -7.14 11.08
CA GLU A 83 2.35 -7.85 11.75
C GLU A 83 0.94 -7.21 11.69
N GLN A 84 0.73 -6.11 10.96
CA GLN A 84 -0.47 -5.28 11.11
C GLN A 84 -1.36 -5.21 9.87
N GLY A 85 -0.98 -5.78 8.72
CA GLY A 85 -1.81 -5.73 7.51
C GLY A 85 -2.18 -4.29 7.08
N ARG A 86 -1.33 -3.32 7.41
CA ARG A 86 -1.66 -1.88 7.38
C ARG A 86 -2.02 -1.38 5.98
N GLY A 87 -1.45 -1.98 4.93
CA GLY A 87 -1.83 -1.71 3.54
C GLY A 87 -3.31 -1.96 3.29
N TYR A 88 -3.84 -3.13 3.69
CA TYR A 88 -5.26 -3.44 3.53
C TYR A 88 -6.15 -2.51 4.35
N TYR A 89 -5.77 -2.22 5.59
CA TYR A 89 -6.54 -1.30 6.44
C TYR A 89 -6.67 0.09 5.79
N LEU A 90 -5.57 0.66 5.29
CA LEU A 90 -5.58 1.98 4.66
C LEU A 90 -6.36 1.98 3.33
N ALA A 91 -6.17 0.95 2.50
CA ALA A 91 -6.94 0.80 1.26
C ALA A 91 -8.44 0.68 1.57
N ALA A 92 -8.81 -0.06 2.61
CA ALA A 92 -10.20 -0.21 3.02
C ALA A 92 -10.82 1.10 3.49
N VAL A 93 -10.16 1.84 4.39
CA VAL A 93 -10.65 3.15 4.88
C VAL A 93 -10.80 4.16 3.74
N ARG A 94 -9.95 4.08 2.71
CA ARG A 94 -10.04 4.93 1.50
C ARG A 94 -11.08 4.46 0.48
N GLY A 95 -11.66 3.27 0.64
CA GLY A 95 -12.52 2.66 -0.37
C GLY A 95 -11.79 2.20 -1.63
N ASP A 96 -10.47 2.06 -1.58
CA ASP A 96 -9.63 1.69 -2.72
C ASP A 96 -9.62 0.17 -2.93
N LEU A 97 -10.65 -0.31 -3.63
CA LEU A 97 -10.83 -1.74 -3.93
C LEU A 97 -9.74 -2.30 -4.84
N ALA A 98 -9.16 -1.46 -5.69
CA ALA A 98 -8.16 -1.88 -6.65
C ALA A 98 -6.84 -2.21 -5.92
N THR A 99 -6.41 -1.32 -5.02
CA THR A 99 -5.28 -1.62 -4.12
C THR A 99 -5.55 -2.84 -3.24
N LEU A 100 -6.76 -3.03 -2.68
CA LEU A 100 -7.08 -4.23 -1.89
C LEU A 100 -6.82 -5.53 -2.69
N ARG A 101 -7.33 -5.60 -3.92
CA ARG A 101 -7.15 -6.74 -4.82
C ARG A 101 -5.70 -6.91 -5.26
N CYS A 102 -5.01 -5.80 -5.53
CA CYS A 102 -3.59 -5.81 -5.88
C CYS A 102 -2.75 -6.39 -4.73
N LEU A 103 -2.94 -5.91 -3.49
CA LEU A 103 -2.27 -6.45 -2.31
C LEU A 103 -2.52 -7.95 -2.14
N LYS A 104 -3.75 -8.41 -2.38
CA LYS A 104 -4.09 -9.83 -2.31
C LYS A 104 -3.37 -10.67 -3.36
N ARG A 105 -3.40 -10.24 -4.63
CA ARG A 105 -2.71 -10.92 -5.72
C ARG A 105 -1.20 -11.01 -5.51
N LEU A 106 -0.61 -9.96 -4.92
CA LEU A 106 0.81 -9.92 -4.58
C LEU A 106 1.15 -10.77 -3.34
N GLY A 107 0.16 -11.32 -2.63
CA GLY A 107 0.39 -12.12 -1.43
C GLY A 107 0.75 -11.30 -0.19
N TYR A 108 0.34 -10.03 -0.14
CA TYR A 108 0.51 -9.20 1.05
C TYR A 108 -0.24 -9.82 2.24
N PRO A 109 0.40 -10.00 3.41
CA PRO A 109 -0.23 -10.67 4.53
C PRO A 109 -1.29 -9.78 5.20
N TRP A 110 -2.37 -10.41 5.67
CA TRP A 110 -3.41 -9.75 6.47
C TRP A 110 -2.91 -9.26 7.85
N GLY A 111 -1.73 -9.70 8.29
CA GLY A 111 -1.22 -9.42 9.63
C GLY A 111 -1.94 -10.23 10.71
N ARG A 112 -2.01 -9.68 11.93
CA ARG A 112 -2.70 -10.32 13.07
C ARG A 112 -4.17 -10.63 12.71
N TYR A 113 -4.58 -11.85 12.99
CA TYR A 113 -5.94 -12.35 12.78
C TYR A 113 -7.02 -11.35 13.25
N GLY A 114 -8.02 -11.11 12.41
CA GLY A 114 -9.18 -10.25 12.72
C GLY A 114 -8.90 -8.75 12.78
N ARG A 115 -7.63 -8.32 12.83
CA ARG A 115 -7.28 -6.92 13.10
C ARG A 115 -7.67 -5.99 11.96
N VAL A 116 -7.29 -6.29 10.72
CA VAL A 116 -7.57 -5.42 9.55
C VAL A 116 -9.06 -5.13 9.47
N PHE A 117 -9.89 -6.18 9.50
CA PHE A 117 -11.33 -6.04 9.41
C PHE A 117 -11.91 -5.24 10.58
N THR A 118 -11.55 -5.58 11.82
CA THR A 118 -12.05 -4.87 13.01
C THR A 118 -11.62 -3.40 13.01
N SER A 119 -10.39 -3.08 12.60
CA SER A 119 -9.91 -1.70 12.49
C SER A 119 -10.65 -0.91 11.41
N SER A 120 -10.97 -1.53 10.26
CA SER A 120 -11.78 -0.91 9.19
C SER A 120 -13.26 -0.72 9.57
N VAL A 121 -13.75 -1.44 10.58
CA VAL A 121 -15.07 -1.19 11.16
C VAL A 121 -15.01 -0.01 12.15
N ARG A 122 -14.00 0.02 13.02
CA ARG A 122 -13.79 1.12 14.00
C ARG A 122 -13.52 2.47 13.32
N GLN A 123 -12.80 2.45 12.20
CA GLN A 123 -12.59 3.61 11.35
C GLN A 123 -13.43 3.38 10.10
N PRO A 124 -14.68 3.86 10.07
CA PRO A 124 -15.73 3.36 9.20
C PRO A 124 -15.31 3.43 7.74
N ALA A 125 -14.85 2.29 7.23
CA ALA A 125 -14.58 2.09 5.82
C ALA A 125 -15.93 1.97 5.08
N PRO A 126 -15.98 2.36 3.79
CA PRO A 126 -17.15 2.13 2.97
C PRO A 126 -17.56 0.65 2.99
N LEU A 127 -18.87 0.37 3.02
CA LEU A 127 -19.39 -1.00 3.06
C LEU A 127 -18.84 -1.87 1.92
N ALA A 128 -18.65 -1.28 0.73
CA ALA A 128 -18.05 -1.95 -0.42
C ALA A 128 -16.62 -2.44 -0.14
N ALA A 129 -15.83 -1.68 0.63
CA ALA A 129 -14.49 -2.10 1.03
C ALA A 129 -14.54 -3.25 2.05
N LEU A 130 -15.47 -3.21 3.01
CA LEU A 130 -15.67 -4.31 3.95
C LEU A 130 -16.12 -5.60 3.24
N GLN A 131 -17.02 -5.49 2.26
CA GLN A 131 -17.44 -6.61 1.42
C GLN A 131 -16.26 -7.18 0.63
N CYS A 132 -15.48 -6.31 -0.03
CA CYS A 132 -14.27 -6.71 -0.76
C CYS A 132 -13.28 -7.45 0.16
N LEU A 133 -13.03 -6.95 1.38
CA LEU A 133 -12.16 -7.64 2.35
C LEU A 133 -12.65 -9.07 2.64
N LEU A 134 -13.96 -9.30 2.78
CA LEU A 134 -14.51 -10.64 2.98
C LEU A 134 -14.33 -11.53 1.75
N GLU A 135 -14.61 -11.00 0.56
CA GLU A 135 -14.47 -11.72 -0.72
C GLU A 135 -13.03 -12.18 -0.96
N GLU A 136 -12.04 -11.35 -0.62
CA GLU A 136 -10.61 -11.67 -0.74
C GLU A 136 -10.10 -12.63 0.36
N GLY A 137 -10.99 -13.05 1.27
CA GLY A 137 -10.69 -13.99 2.35
C GLY A 137 -9.98 -13.37 3.55
N CYS A 138 -10.31 -12.13 3.91
CA CYS A 138 -9.78 -11.51 5.13
C CYS A 138 -10.22 -12.33 6.37
N PRO A 139 -9.29 -12.69 7.27
CA PRO A 139 -9.65 -13.33 8.53
C PRO A 139 -10.43 -12.34 9.40
N VAL A 140 -11.63 -12.75 9.82
CA VAL A 140 -12.53 -11.93 10.63
C VAL A 140 -12.71 -12.54 12.02
N ASP A 141 -12.59 -11.69 13.03
CA ASP A 141 -13.10 -11.96 14.37
C ASP A 141 -14.48 -11.31 14.46
N TRP A 142 -15.54 -12.10 14.22
CA TRP A 142 -16.90 -11.59 14.16
C TRP A 142 -17.37 -11.00 15.49
N GLY A 143 -16.91 -11.54 16.62
CA GLY A 143 -17.25 -11.01 17.94
C GLY A 143 -16.67 -9.61 18.15
N GLN A 144 -15.38 -9.43 17.85
CA GLN A 144 -14.72 -8.12 17.93
C GLN A 144 -15.24 -7.12 16.88
N ALA A 145 -15.54 -7.58 15.67
CA ALA A 145 -16.06 -6.73 14.60
C ALA A 145 -17.46 -6.20 14.91
N VAL A 146 -18.37 -7.04 15.43
CA VAL A 146 -19.73 -6.62 15.81
C VAL A 146 -19.69 -5.70 17.02
N ALA A 147 -18.89 -6.01 18.04
CA ALA A 147 -18.72 -5.12 19.21
C ALA A 147 -18.21 -3.74 18.79
N ALA A 148 -17.18 -3.69 17.93
CA ALA A 148 -16.68 -2.45 17.36
C ALA A 148 -17.74 -1.67 16.58
N ALA A 149 -18.54 -2.34 15.75
CA ALA A 149 -19.62 -1.68 15.01
C ALA A 149 -20.72 -1.14 15.91
N ALA A 150 -21.04 -1.85 17.01
CA ALA A 150 -22.02 -1.43 17.99
C ALA A 150 -21.55 -0.16 18.70
N GLU A 151 -20.33 -0.16 19.21
CA GLU A 151 -19.69 1.02 19.84
C GLU A 151 -19.69 2.24 18.89
N GLU A 152 -19.38 2.03 17.60
CA GLU A 152 -19.37 3.13 16.62
C GLU A 152 -20.77 3.63 16.24
N ALA A 153 -21.78 2.76 16.30
CA ALA A 153 -23.18 3.11 16.03
C ALA A 153 -23.87 3.77 17.22
N GLU A 154 -23.33 3.67 18.44
CA GLU A 154 -23.82 4.37 19.62
C GLU A 154 -23.75 5.90 19.40
N GLY A 155 -24.91 6.55 19.33
CA GLY A 155 -25.01 7.98 19.04
C GLY A 155 -24.99 8.36 17.55
N ALA A 156 -24.88 7.39 16.64
CA ALA A 156 -25.04 7.62 15.21
C ALA A 156 -26.53 7.74 14.83
N GLY A 157 -26.86 8.68 13.95
CA GLY A 157 -28.21 8.83 13.40
C GLY A 157 -28.69 7.54 12.69
N GLU A 158 -30.01 7.35 12.58
CA GLU A 158 -30.61 6.12 12.03
C GLU A 158 -30.14 5.80 10.60
N GLU A 159 -29.87 6.82 9.79
CA GLU A 159 -29.40 6.67 8.39
C GLU A 159 -27.87 6.62 8.26
N SER A 160 -27.14 6.54 9.38
CA SER A 160 -25.68 6.53 9.35
C SER A 160 -25.15 5.23 8.73
N GLU A 161 -24.10 5.35 7.90
CA GLU A 161 -23.36 4.21 7.36
C GLU A 161 -22.85 3.27 8.46
N LYS A 162 -22.57 3.80 9.66
CA LYS A 162 -22.18 3.02 10.84
C LYS A 162 -23.28 2.02 11.25
N ARG A 163 -24.54 2.48 11.26
CA ARG A 163 -25.70 1.66 11.62
C ARG A 163 -26.00 0.61 10.56
N ARG A 164 -25.93 1.00 9.28
CA ARG A 164 -26.00 0.06 8.14
C ARG A 164 -24.91 -1.01 8.21
N THR A 165 -23.70 -0.64 8.60
CA THR A 165 -22.57 -1.57 8.77
C THR A 165 -22.83 -2.55 9.91
N LEU A 166 -23.31 -2.08 11.06
CA LEU A 166 -23.69 -2.94 12.19
C LEU A 166 -24.79 -3.94 11.80
N GLU A 167 -25.85 -3.48 11.15
CA GLU A 167 -26.94 -4.35 10.68
C GLU A 167 -26.43 -5.41 9.71
N TRP A 168 -25.58 -5.00 8.76
CA TRP A 168 -24.97 -5.92 7.80
C TRP A 168 -24.09 -6.97 8.52
N LEU A 169 -23.23 -6.56 9.45
CA LEU A 169 -22.37 -7.48 10.21
C LEU A 169 -23.19 -8.46 11.05
N THR A 170 -24.26 -7.99 11.67
CA THR A 170 -25.13 -8.83 12.52
C THR A 170 -25.82 -9.92 11.70
N ARG A 171 -26.14 -9.66 10.43
CA ARG A 171 -26.71 -10.66 9.50
C ARG A 171 -25.71 -11.71 9.05
N GLN A 172 -24.41 -11.39 9.06
CA GLN A 172 -23.33 -12.28 8.61
C GLN A 172 -22.76 -13.17 9.71
N LEU A 173 -23.19 -12.99 10.97
CA LEU A 173 -22.75 -13.83 12.09
C LEU A 173 -22.96 -15.32 11.79
N PRO A 174 -21.90 -16.14 11.78
CA PRO A 174 -22.04 -17.59 11.73
C PRO A 174 -22.87 -18.05 12.93
N LYS A 175 -23.94 -18.80 12.68
CA LYS A 175 -24.80 -19.39 13.73
C LYS A 175 -24.12 -20.55 14.43
#